data_AF-A0AAE4YW08-F1
#
_entry.id   AF-A0AAE4YW08-F1
#
_cell.length_a   1.000
_cell.length_b   1.000
_cell.length_c   1.000
_cell.angle_alpha   90.00
_cell.angle_beta   90.00
_cell.angle_gamma   90.00
#
_symmetry.space_group_name_H-M   'P 1'
#
loop_
_entity.id
_entity.type
_entity.pdbx_description
1 polymer ?
#
loop_
_entity_poly.entity_id
_entity_poly.type
_entity_poly.pdbx_seq_one_letter_code
_entity_poly.pdbx_strand_id
1 'polypeptide(L)' 'MSDTDRRLLTEAPKMYVHYCEEKGCEEWGGWGNSPSPAVATRWWCFEHFPHKSYEQEQALRRKLEAAERGDIVQRLLG' A
#
# COMPACT_ATOMS: atom_id res chain seq x y z
N MET A 1 6.15 -26.96 14.92
CA MET A 1 7.22 -26.49 14.03
C MET A 1 8.08 -25.55 14.86
N SER A 2 9.35 -25.87 15.09
CA SER A 2 10.24 -25.09 15.96
C SER A 2 10.89 -23.97 15.14
N ASP A 3 10.90 -22.74 15.66
CA ASP A 3 11.53 -21.55 15.03
C ASP A 3 13.08 -21.63 14.95
N THR A 4 13.66 -22.80 15.24
CA THR A 4 15.10 -23.03 15.41
C THR A 4 15.87 -23.05 14.08
N ASP A 5 15.18 -23.29 12.95
CA ASP A 5 15.78 -23.22 11.60
C ASP A 5 15.64 -21.84 10.94
N ARG A 6 15.11 -20.85 11.66
CA ARG A 6 14.96 -19.50 11.12
C ARG A 6 16.32 -18.83 11.02
N ARG A 7 16.91 -18.87 9.81
CA ARG A 7 18.12 -18.11 9.48
C ARG A 7 17.97 -16.67 9.99
N LEU A 8 18.93 -16.24 10.80
CA LEU A 8 19.04 -14.84 11.19
C LEU A 8 19.21 -14.03 9.91
N LEU A 9 18.23 -13.17 9.61
CA LEU A 9 18.33 -12.22 8.52
C LEU A 9 19.46 -11.25 8.87
N THR A 10 20.63 -11.47 8.26
CA THR A 10 21.83 -10.63 8.45
C THR A 10 21.69 -9.27 7.77
N GLU A 11 20.68 -9.10 6.92
CA GLU A 11 20.37 -7.85 6.23
C GLU A 11 18.88 -7.53 6.38
N ALA A 12 18.58 -6.24 6.57
CA ALA A 12 17.19 -5.77 6.54
C ALA A 12 16.61 -5.94 5.12
N PRO A 13 15.31 -6.28 5.00
CA PRO A 13 14.64 -6.28 3.71
C PRO A 13 14.77 -4.91 3.04
N LYS A 14 15.30 -4.88 1.82
CA LYS A 14 15.35 -3.66 1.01
C LYS A 14 13.94 -3.36 0.51
N MET A 15 13.34 -2.28 0.99
CA MET A 15 12.06 -1.81 0.48
C MET A 15 12.29 -0.84 -0.68
N TYR A 16 11.72 -1.16 -1.84
CA TYR A 16 11.73 -0.27 -2.99
C TYR A 16 10.43 0.53 -3.00
N VAL A 17 10.56 1.85 -2.91
CA VAL A 17 9.44 2.80 -3.02
C VAL A 17 9.51 3.50 -4.37
N HIS A 18 8.36 3.59 -5.04
CA HIS A 18 8.20 4.13 -6.37
C HIS A 18 7.08 5.18 -6.36
N TYR A 19 7.14 6.15 -7.27
CA TYR A 19 6.01 7.05 -7.46
C TYR A 19 4.78 6.27 -7.93
N CYS A 20 3.60 6.64 -7.42
CA CYS A 20 2.35 6.08 -7.89
C CYS A 20 2.13 6.43 -9.37
N GLU A 21 1.83 5.43 -10.19
CA GLU A 21 1.60 5.62 -11.63
C GLU A 21 0.19 6.10 -11.97
N GLU A 22 -0.70 6.25 -10.98
CA GLU A 22 -2.02 6.83 -11.20
C GLU A 22 -1.88 8.30 -11.64
N LYS A 23 -2.65 8.69 -12.67
CA LYS A 23 -2.53 10.02 -13.24
C LYS A 23 -2.95 11.07 -12.23
N GLY A 24 -2.06 12.02 -11.95
CA GLY A 24 -2.31 13.11 -10.99
C GLY A 24 -2.13 12.71 -9.53
N CYS A 25 -1.65 11.50 -9.24
CA CYS A 25 -1.26 11.11 -7.90
C CYS A 25 0.23 11.44 -7.69
N GLU A 26 0.55 12.18 -6.62
CA GLU A 26 1.92 12.57 -6.28
C GLU A 26 2.49 11.75 -5.11
N GLU A 27 1.76 10.73 -4.68
CA GLU A 27 2.13 9.89 -3.54
C GLU A 27 3.15 8.81 -3.91
N TRP A 28 3.96 8.43 -2.93
CA TRP A 28 4.85 7.28 -3.02
C TRP A 28 4.10 5.98 -2.70
N GLY A 29 4.51 4.89 -3.34
CA GLY A 29 3.91 3.58 -3.25
C GLY A 29 4.92 2.45 -3.23
N GLY A 30 4.59 1.38 -2.54
CA GLY A 30 5.38 0.14 -2.49
C GLY A 30 4.68 -1.05 -3.15
N TRP A 31 3.54 -0.84 -3.82
CA TRP A 31 2.73 -1.91 -4.38
C TRP A 31 3.02 -2.05 -5.87
N GLY A 32 3.78 -3.10 -6.20
CA GLY A 32 4.15 -3.42 -7.57
C GLY A 32 3.38 -4.63 -8.10
N ASN A 33 2.90 -4.57 -9.34
CA ASN A 33 2.38 -5.73 -10.05
C ASN A 33 2.91 -5.80 -11.48
N SER A 34 3.23 -7.00 -11.93
CA SER A 34 3.51 -7.29 -13.34
C SER A 34 2.74 -8.54 -13.76
N PRO A 35 2.09 -8.54 -14.95
CA PRO A 35 1.38 -9.71 -15.44
C PRO A 35 2.32 -10.84 -15.87
N SER A 36 3.62 -10.57 -16.09
CA SER A 36 4.62 -11.59 -16.43
C SER A 36 6.05 -11.08 -16.20
N PRO A 37 7.05 -11.97 -16.07
CA PRO A 37 8.45 -11.54 -15.92
C PRO A 37 9.00 -10.70 -17.09
N ALA A 38 8.38 -10.76 -18.27
CA ALA A 38 8.79 -10.00 -19.45
C ALA A 38 8.27 -8.55 -19.47
N VAL A 39 7.30 -8.21 -18.60
CA VAL A 39 6.69 -6.88 -18.53
C VAL A 39 7.24 -6.16 -17.30
N ALA A 40 7.63 -4.89 -17.47
CA ALA A 40 8.10 -4.07 -16.36
C ALA A 40 7.02 -3.93 -15.29
N THR A 41 7.41 -4.08 -14.02
CA THR A 41 6.52 -3.89 -12.88
C THR A 41 6.02 -2.46 -12.85
N ARG A 42 4.70 -2.31 -12.75
CA ARG A 42 4.04 -1.03 -12.53
C ARG A 42 3.78 -0.83 -11.05
N TRP A 43 3.77 0.43 -10.60
CA TRP A 43 3.75 0.76 -9.17
C TRP A 43 2.65 1.73 -8.77
N TRP A 44 2.09 1.53 -7.57
CA TRP A 44 1.01 2.34 -7.03
C TRP A 44 1.16 2.57 -5.52
N CYS A 45 0.58 3.68 -5.04
CA CYS A 45 0.26 3.82 -3.63
C CYS A 45 -0.85 2.82 -3.24
N PHE A 46 -1.06 2.60 -1.94
CA PHE A 46 -2.06 1.62 -1.49
C PHE A 46 -3.47 1.95 -2.01
N GLU A 47 -3.83 3.23 -2.14
CA GLU A 47 -5.16 3.67 -2.56
C GLU A 47 -5.43 3.32 -4.03
N HIS A 48 -4.43 3.46 -4.90
CA HIS A 48 -4.58 3.25 -6.34
C HIS A 48 -4.18 1.85 -6.83
N PHE A 49 -3.68 0.96 -5.97
CA PHE A 49 -3.29 -0.38 -6.41
C PHE A 49 -4.49 -1.16 -7.00
N PRO A 50 -4.48 -1.60 -8.28
CA PRO A 50 -5.68 -2.13 -8.92
C PRO A 50 -6.01 -3.59 -8.57
N HIS A 51 -5.10 -4.31 -7.90
CA HIS A 51 -5.22 -5.74 -7.64
C HIS A 51 -5.35 -6.06 -6.15
N LYS A 52 -6.16 -5.27 -5.44
CA LYS A 52 -6.40 -5.47 -4.02
C LYS A 52 -7.15 -6.78 -3.78
N SER A 53 -6.83 -7.46 -2.69
CA SER A 53 -7.70 -8.49 -2.13
C SER A 53 -8.95 -7.86 -1.52
N TYR A 54 -9.99 -8.66 -1.29
CA TYR A 54 -11.19 -8.21 -0.58
C TYR A 54 -10.86 -7.57 0.78
N GLU A 55 -9.95 -8.18 1.55
CA GLU A 55 -9.54 -7.64 2.85
C GLU A 55 -8.83 -6.28 2.72
N GLN A 56 -7.98 -6.12 1.70
CA GLN A 56 -7.31 -4.86 1.41
C GLN A 56 -8.29 -3.77 0.97
N GLU A 57 -9.32 -4.11 0.19
CA GLU A 57 -10.41 -3.19 -0.14
C GLU A 57 -11.20 -2.77 1.10
N GLN A 58 -11.53 -3.72 1.99
CA GLN A 58 -12.18 -3.40 3.26
C GLN A 58 -11.31 -2.50 4.15
N ALA A 59 -10.00 -2.72 4.18
CA ALA A 59 -9.07 -1.86 4.92
C ALA A 59 -9.02 -0.45 4.35
N LEU A 60 -8.98 -0.29 3.02
CA LEU A 60 -9.04 1.01 2.36
C LEU A 60 -10.36 1.73 2.70
N ARG A 61 -11.49 1.03 2.62
CA ARG A 61 -12.80 1.59 2.98
C ARG A 61 -12.80 2.16 4.39
N ARG A 62 -12.34 1.39 5.38
CA ARG A 62 -12.27 1.85 6.79
C ARG A 62 -11.35 3.06 6.96
N LYS A 63 -10.23 3.11 6.21
CA LYS A 63 -9.32 4.26 6.23
C LYS A 63 -10.03 5.53 5.74
N LEU A 64 -10.76 5.43 4.62
CA LEU A 64 -11.49 6.56 4.04
C LEU A 64 -12.63 7.03 4.95
N GLU A 65 -13.41 6.10 5.52
CA GLU A 65 -14.47 6.42 6.50
C GLU A 65 -13.89 7.11 7.75
N ALA A 66 -12.73 6.68 8.23
CA ALA A 66 -12.05 7.30 9.35
C ALA A 66 -11.55 8.71 9.02
N ALA A 67 -11.03 8.92 7.81
CA ALA A 67 -10.61 10.23 7.32
C ALA A 67 -11.79 11.20 7.23
N GLU A 68 -12.90 10.77 6.60
CA GLU A 68 -14.13 11.57 6.50
C GLU A 68 -14.66 11.97 7.88
N ARG A 69 -14.71 11.03 8.82
CA ARG A 69 -15.10 11.34 10.20
C ARG A 69 -14.15 12.36 10.85
N GLY A 70 -12.85 12.22 10.62
CA GLY A 70 -11.83 13.17 11.09
C GLY A 70 -12.09 14.57 10.57
N ASP A 71 -12.32 14.71 9.27
CA ASP A 71 -12.59 15.98 8.60
C ASP A 71 -13.87 16.66 9.14
N ILE A 72 -14.93 15.88 9.37
CA ILE A 72 -16.17 16.37 9.99
C ILE A 72 -15.89 16.92 11.39
N VAL A 73 -15.14 16.17 12.21
CA VAL A 73 -14.80 16.61 13.57
C VAL A 73 -13.95 17.88 13.56
N GLN A 74 -12.94 17.97 12.68
CA GLN A 74 -12.12 19.17 12.54
C GLN A 74 -12.96 20.39 12.13
N ARG A 75 -13.90 20.23 11.20
CA ARG A 75 -14.77 21.32 10.73
C ARG A 75 -15.77 21.81 11.78
N LEU A 76 -16.22 20.92 12.68
CA LEU A 76 -17.17 21.28 13.73
C LEU A 76 -16.51 21.91 14.97
N LEU A 77 -15.20 21.71 15.14
CA LEU A 77 -14.44 22.19 16.29
C LEU A 77 -13.50 23.37 15.97
N GLY A 78 -13.30 23.70 14.70
CA GLY A 78 -12.53 24.86 14.22
C GLY A 78 -13.42 26.04 13.87
#